data_AF-A0A3B3XH28-F1
#
_entry.id   AF-A0A3B3XH28-F1
#
_cell.length_a   1.000
_cell.length_b   1.000
_cell.length_c   1.000
_cell.angle_alpha   90.00
_cell.angle_beta   90.00
_cell.angle_gamma   90.00
#
_symmetry.space_group_name_H-M   'P 1'
#
loop_
_entity.id
_entity.type
_entity.pdbx_description
1 polymer ?
#
loop_
_entity_poly.entity_id
_entity_poly.type
_entity_poly.pdbx_seq_one_letter_code
_entity_poly.pdbx_strand_id
1 'polypeptide(L)'
;MMKCLRIFLPALLLVFGLATVLAESAPEHVCETKNGTSCEDCLKNVSCLWCIKTKSCVTYPVQTILPPHSLCPLDDARWGLCWMNFQTLIITLSVLGAVLIIALMVCMFCCCKCENFGSQRFEAKMQRQANKTKTKQDERRAEMNKRHQEIRQKYGLNGPNPYARFS
;
A
#
# COMPACT_ATOMS: atom_id res chain seq x y z
N MET A 1 4.41 6.00 8.19
CA MET A 1 3.18 5.15 8.05
C MET A 1 2.09 5.65 7.06
N MET A 2 1.62 6.91 7.11
CA MET A 2 0.41 7.35 6.37
C MET A 2 0.55 7.57 4.85
N LYS A 3 1.74 7.84 4.32
CA LYS A 3 1.89 8.24 2.89
C LYS A 3 1.76 7.08 1.91
N CYS A 4 2.31 5.90 2.22
CA CYS A 4 2.24 4.76 1.32
C CYS A 4 0.87 4.07 1.36
N LEU A 5 0.28 3.88 2.54
CA LEU A 5 -1.07 3.32 2.67
C LEU A 5 -2.12 4.20 1.98
N ARG A 6 -1.99 5.54 2.03
CA ARG A 6 -2.89 6.47 1.34
C ARG A 6 -2.78 6.45 -0.19
N ILE A 7 -1.72 5.90 -0.77
CA ILE A 7 -1.54 5.79 -2.23
C ILE A 7 -1.91 4.38 -2.70
N PHE A 8 -1.47 3.35 -1.97
CA PHE A 8 -1.74 1.95 -2.34
C PHE A 8 -3.20 1.55 -2.10
N LEU A 9 -3.85 2.05 -1.04
CA LEU A 9 -5.25 1.72 -0.76
C LEU A 9 -6.23 2.22 -1.85
N PRO A 10 -6.19 3.50 -2.30
CA PRO A 10 -7.05 3.93 -3.40
C PRO A 10 -6.67 3.29 -4.73
N ALA A 11 -5.39 3.00 -4.98
CA ALA A 11 -4.98 2.28 -6.19
C ALA A 11 -5.53 0.84 -6.22
N LEU A 12 -5.46 0.13 -5.09
CA LEU A 12 -6.01 -1.22 -4.94
C LEU A 12 -7.54 -1.22 -5.09
N LEU A 13 -8.22 -0.24 -4.48
CA LEU A 13 -9.67 -0.08 -4.58
C LEU A 13 -10.12 0.31 -5.99
N LEU A 14 -9.36 1.14 -6.70
CA LEU A 14 -9.61 1.46 -8.12
C LEU A 14 -9.47 0.23 -9.01
N VAL A 15 -8.43 -0.58 -8.80
CA VAL A 15 -8.23 -1.83 -9.57
C VAL A 15 -9.35 -2.83 -9.29
N PHE A 16 -9.74 -3.03 -8.03
CA PHE A 16 -10.85 -3.91 -7.67
C PHE A 16 -12.19 -3.41 -8.23
N GLY A 17 -12.45 -2.09 -8.16
CA GLY A 17 -13.66 -1.49 -8.72
C GLY A 17 -13.75 -1.69 -10.23
N LEU A 18 -12.66 -1.49 -10.97
CA LEU A 18 -12.60 -1.75 -12.42
C LEU A 18 -12.82 -3.22 -12.78
N ALA A 19 -12.26 -4.15 -12.00
CA ALA A 19 -12.44 -5.58 -12.23
C ALA A 19 -13.91 -6.02 -12.06
N THR A 20 -14.65 -5.42 -11.12
CA THR A 20 -16.07 -5.73 -10.91
C THR A 20 -16.99 -5.23 -12.03
N VAL A 21 -16.59 -4.17 -12.75
CA VAL A 21 -17.39 -3.59 -13.85
C VAL A 21 -17.23 -4.38 -15.15
N LEU A 22 -16.13 -5.13 -15.32
CA LEU A 22 -15.84 -5.90 -16.55
C LEU A 22 -16.37 -7.34 -16.50
N ALA A 23 -16.93 -7.79 -15.37
CA ALA A 23 -17.48 -9.13 -15.21
C ALA A 23 -18.92 -9.23 -15.77
N GLU A 24 -19.08 -9.01 -17.07
CA GLU A 24 -20.34 -9.31 -17.76
C GLU A 24 -20.37 -10.82 -18.08
N SER A 25 -21.09 -11.60 -17.29
CA SER A 25 -21.25 -13.03 -17.52
C SER A 25 -22.27 -13.28 -18.63
N ALA A 26 -21.80 -13.60 -19.84
CA ALA A 26 -22.65 -14.05 -20.93
C ALA A 26 -23.23 -15.46 -20.66
N PRO A 27 -24.46 -15.78 -21.12
CA PRO A 27 -25.11 -17.07 -20.88
C PRO A 27 -24.35 -18.27 -21.48
N GLU A 28 -24.39 -19.41 -20.77
CA GLU A 28 -23.53 -20.60 -20.93
C GLU A 28 -23.48 -21.24 -22.34
N HIS A 29 -24.40 -20.93 -23.25
CA HIS A 29 -24.56 -21.61 -24.54
C HIS A 29 -24.29 -20.78 -25.81
N VAL A 30 -23.81 -19.53 -25.69
CA VAL A 30 -23.59 -18.67 -26.87
C VAL A 30 -22.28 -19.00 -27.60
N CYS A 31 -21.25 -19.46 -26.89
CA CYS A 31 -19.90 -19.66 -27.46
C CYS A 31 -19.87 -20.78 -28.53
N GLU A 32 -20.49 -21.93 -28.26
CA GLU A 32 -20.47 -23.10 -29.14
C GLU A 32 -21.13 -22.86 -30.50
N THR A 33 -22.02 -21.87 -30.60
CA THR A 33 -22.64 -21.46 -31.88
C THR A 33 -21.66 -20.77 -32.83
N LYS A 34 -20.47 -20.40 -32.34
CA LYS A 34 -19.38 -19.75 -33.09
C LYS A 34 -18.22 -20.72 -33.37
N ASN A 35 -18.46 -22.02 -33.28
CA ASN A 35 -17.50 -23.02 -33.75
C ASN A 35 -17.22 -22.84 -35.24
N GLY A 36 -15.94 -22.84 -35.64
CA GLY A 36 -15.50 -22.66 -37.01
C GLY A 36 -15.53 -21.22 -37.55
N THR A 37 -15.79 -20.20 -36.71
CA THR A 37 -15.74 -18.79 -37.12
C THR A 37 -14.33 -18.18 -36.97
N SER A 38 -14.23 -16.86 -37.01
CA SER A 38 -13.02 -16.13 -36.62
C SER A 38 -12.82 -16.13 -35.10
N CYS A 39 -11.58 -15.91 -34.68
CA CYS A 39 -11.19 -15.83 -33.27
C CYS A 39 -11.77 -14.56 -32.62
N GLU A 40 -11.83 -13.47 -33.38
CA GLU A 40 -12.39 -12.18 -32.99
C GLU A 40 -13.89 -12.30 -32.72
N ASP A 41 -14.62 -13.07 -33.52
CA ASP A 41 -16.06 -13.30 -33.32
C ASP A 41 -16.36 -14.17 -32.09
N CYS A 42 -15.51 -15.17 -31.81
CA CYS A 42 -15.64 -16.00 -30.62
C CYS A 42 -15.35 -15.22 -29.34
N LEU A 43 -14.29 -14.41 -29.33
CA LEU A 43 -13.80 -13.71 -28.14
C LEU A 43 -14.50 -12.37 -27.87
N LYS A 44 -15.61 -12.07 -28.56
CA LYS A 44 -16.50 -10.94 -28.21
C LYS A 44 -16.98 -11.01 -26.76
N ASN A 45 -17.15 -12.22 -26.23
CA ASN A 45 -17.49 -12.46 -24.83
C ASN A 45 -16.27 -13.01 -24.09
N VAL A 46 -15.98 -12.45 -22.92
CA VAL A 46 -14.89 -12.89 -22.04
C VAL A 46 -15.12 -14.29 -21.44
N SER A 47 -16.36 -14.78 -21.48
CA SER A 47 -16.71 -16.14 -21.04
C SER A 47 -16.32 -17.22 -22.05
N CYS A 48 -15.95 -16.87 -23.29
CA CYS A 48 -15.61 -17.83 -24.34
C CYS A 48 -14.09 -18.05 -24.44
N LEU A 49 -13.71 -19.25 -24.85
CA LEU A 49 -12.34 -19.68 -25.15
C LEU A 49 -12.26 -20.11 -26.61
N TRP A 50 -11.25 -19.63 -27.33
CA TRP A 50 -10.98 -20.03 -28.70
C TRP A 50 -9.75 -20.94 -28.78
N CYS A 51 -9.84 -22.03 -29.54
CA CYS A 51 -8.72 -22.90 -29.85
C CYS A 51 -8.30 -22.78 -31.32
N ILE A 52 -7.06 -22.38 -31.58
CA ILE A 52 -6.57 -22.19 -32.96
C ILE A 52 -6.44 -23.52 -33.70
N LYS A 53 -5.97 -24.57 -33.03
CA LYS A 53 -5.70 -25.88 -33.62
C LYS A 53 -6.97 -26.55 -34.16
N THR A 54 -8.03 -26.55 -33.37
CA THR A 54 -9.32 -27.20 -33.69
C THR A 54 -10.36 -26.25 -34.26
N LYS A 55 -10.09 -24.93 -34.25
CA LYS A 55 -11.02 -23.87 -34.67
C LYS A 55 -12.36 -23.94 -33.93
N SER A 56 -12.31 -24.30 -32.65
CA SER A 56 -13.49 -24.40 -31.78
C SER A 56 -13.58 -23.22 -30.81
N CYS A 57 -14.78 -22.69 -30.65
CA CYS A 57 -15.19 -21.69 -29.67
C CYS A 57 -16.00 -22.39 -28.58
N VAL A 58 -15.44 -22.52 -27.39
CA VAL A 58 -16.07 -23.23 -26.28
C VAL A 58 -16.26 -22.30 -25.09
N THR A 59 -17.24 -22.59 -24.22
CA THR A 59 -17.40 -21.83 -22.98
C THR A 59 -16.24 -22.16 -22.03
N TYR A 60 -15.59 -21.14 -21.47
CA TYR A 60 -14.47 -21.32 -20.56
C TYR A 60 -14.94 -22.04 -19.28
N PRO A 61 -14.38 -23.21 -18.93
CA PRO A 61 -14.80 -23.94 -17.74
C PRO A 61 -14.29 -23.24 -16.48
N VAL A 62 -15.09 -22.32 -15.93
CA VAL A 62 -14.80 -21.58 -14.69
C VAL A 62 -14.58 -22.48 -13.46
N GLN A 63 -15.06 -23.72 -13.51
CA GLN A 63 -14.88 -24.71 -12.43
C GLN A 63 -13.43 -25.22 -12.34
N THR A 64 -12.67 -25.14 -13.42
CA THR A 64 -11.27 -25.58 -13.48
C THR A 64 -10.36 -24.38 -13.71
N ILE A 65 -9.41 -24.13 -12.79
CA ILE A 65 -8.53 -22.95 -12.84
C ILE A 65 -7.78 -22.86 -14.17
N LEU A 66 -7.39 -23.99 -14.75
CA LEU A 66 -6.83 -24.09 -16.10
C LEU A 66 -7.67 -25.05 -16.95
N PRO A 67 -7.92 -24.73 -18.24
CA PRO A 67 -8.56 -25.66 -19.15
C PRO A 67 -7.63 -26.88 -19.35
N PRO A 68 -8.18 -28.11 -19.35
CA PRO A 68 -7.37 -29.30 -19.54
C PRO A 68 -6.72 -29.32 -20.93
N HIS A 69 -5.47 -29.80 -21.00
CA HIS A 69 -4.69 -29.91 -22.24
C HIS A 69 -5.36 -30.76 -23.34
N SER A 70 -6.32 -31.61 -22.96
CA SER A 70 -7.12 -32.42 -23.89
C SER A 70 -8.07 -31.58 -24.74
N LEU A 71 -8.54 -30.43 -24.24
CA LEU A 71 -9.43 -29.53 -25.00
C LEU A 71 -8.63 -28.69 -25.99
N CYS A 72 -7.57 -28.03 -25.51
CA CYS A 72 -6.67 -27.26 -26.35
C CYS A 72 -5.29 -27.12 -25.68
N PRO A 73 -4.18 -27.24 -26.42
CA PRO A 73 -2.87 -26.89 -25.89
C PRO A 73 -2.84 -25.40 -25.51
N LEU A 74 -2.21 -25.10 -24.37
CA LEU A 74 -2.18 -23.76 -23.77
C LEU A 74 -1.60 -22.68 -24.70
N ASP A 75 -0.71 -23.09 -25.61
CA ASP A 75 -0.06 -22.21 -26.59
C ASP A 75 -1.00 -21.78 -27.72
N ASP A 76 -1.98 -22.62 -28.08
CA ASP A 76 -2.96 -22.36 -29.14
C ASP A 76 -4.30 -21.82 -28.59
N ALA A 77 -4.48 -21.89 -27.27
CA ALA A 77 -5.64 -21.34 -26.59
C ALA A 77 -5.58 -19.81 -26.55
N ARG A 78 -6.73 -19.15 -26.76
CA ARG A 78 -6.92 -17.70 -26.70
C ARG A 78 -8.10 -17.38 -25.80
N TRP A 79 -7.95 -16.36 -24.96
CA TRP A 79 -8.97 -15.93 -24.01
C TRP A 79 -8.98 -14.40 -23.91
N GLY A 80 -10.14 -13.79 -24.14
CA GLY A 80 -10.36 -12.33 -24.18
C GLY A 80 -9.64 -11.58 -25.32
N LEU A 81 -8.48 -12.06 -25.76
CA LEU A 81 -7.60 -11.43 -26.73
C LEU A 81 -7.13 -12.47 -27.76
N CYS A 82 -7.26 -12.16 -29.05
CA CYS A 82 -6.90 -13.12 -30.11
C CYS A 82 -5.40 -13.13 -30.47
N TRP A 83 -4.76 -11.96 -30.37
CA TRP A 83 -3.35 -11.75 -30.70
C TRP A 83 -2.35 -12.45 -29.76
N MET A 84 -2.76 -12.83 -28.54
CA MET A 84 -1.88 -13.35 -27.49
C MET A 84 -2.35 -14.68 -26.92
N ASN A 85 -1.41 -15.59 -26.63
CA ASN A 85 -1.69 -16.92 -26.08
C ASN A 85 -2.19 -16.84 -24.63
N PHE A 86 -3.02 -17.80 -24.23
CA PHE A 86 -3.49 -17.90 -22.85
C PHE A 86 -2.33 -18.08 -21.85
N GLN A 87 -1.29 -18.85 -22.22
CA GLN A 87 -0.08 -18.99 -21.42
C GLN A 87 0.59 -17.63 -21.13
N THR A 88 0.73 -16.79 -22.16
CA THR A 88 1.34 -15.46 -22.02
C THR A 88 0.51 -14.56 -21.10
N LEU A 89 -0.82 -14.63 -21.17
CA LEU A 89 -1.72 -13.87 -20.29
C LEU A 89 -1.55 -14.26 -18.82
N ILE A 90 -1.42 -15.56 -18.52
CA ILE A 90 -1.20 -16.03 -17.15
C ILE A 90 0.15 -15.54 -16.62
N ILE A 91 1.20 -15.62 -17.44
CA ILE A 91 2.54 -15.18 -17.05
C ILE A 91 2.54 -13.68 -16.75
N THR A 92 1.94 -12.84 -17.61
CA THR A 92 1.91 -11.39 -17.40
C THR A 92 1.15 -11.00 -16.13
N LEU A 93 -0.01 -11.60 -15.88
CA LEU A 93 -0.78 -11.38 -14.64
C LEU A 93 0.01 -11.82 -13.40
N SER A 94 0.70 -12.95 -13.48
CA SER A 94 1.53 -13.46 -12.39
C SER A 94 2.70 -12.53 -12.07
N VAL A 95 3.40 -12.04 -13.10
CA VAL A 95 4.53 -11.10 -12.94
C VAL A 95 4.05 -9.76 -12.38
N LEU A 96 2.95 -9.21 -12.90
CA LEU A 96 2.37 -7.96 -12.39
C LEU A 96 1.96 -8.10 -10.92
N GLY A 97 1.29 -9.21 -10.57
CA GLY A 97 0.94 -9.53 -9.19
C GLY A 97 2.17 -9.65 -8.29
N ALA A 98 3.21 -10.36 -8.72
CA ALA A 98 4.45 -10.51 -7.98
C ALA A 98 5.16 -9.17 -7.74
N VAL A 99 5.26 -8.32 -8.76
CA VAL A 99 5.89 -6.98 -8.63
C VAL A 99 5.13 -6.11 -7.63
N LEU A 100 3.79 -6.14 -7.66
CA LEU A 100 2.96 -5.42 -6.69
C LEU A 100 3.18 -5.94 -5.26
N ILE A 101 3.21 -7.26 -5.08
CA ILE A 101 3.47 -7.87 -3.77
C ILE A 101 4.86 -7.51 -3.26
N ILE A 102 5.90 -7.61 -4.10
CA ILE A 102 7.27 -7.25 -3.73
C ILE A 102 7.35 -5.77 -3.38
N ALA A 103 6.73 -4.88 -4.15
CA ALA A 103 6.69 -3.45 -3.85
C ALA A 103 6.02 -3.17 -2.49
N LEU A 104 4.94 -3.88 -2.16
CA LEU A 104 4.29 -3.80 -0.85
C LEU A 104 5.20 -4.33 0.27
N MET A 105 5.85 -5.47 0.07
CA MET A 105 6.76 -6.05 1.06
C MET A 105 7.93 -5.10 1.31
N VAL A 106 8.59 -4.58 0.28
CA VAL A 106 9.66 -3.59 0.42
C VAL A 106 9.16 -2.33 1.11
N CYS A 107 7.97 -1.83 0.77
CA CYS A 107 7.37 -0.69 1.47
C CYS A 107 7.15 -0.99 2.97
N MET A 108 6.62 -2.16 3.31
CA MET A 108 6.37 -2.56 4.69
C MET A 108 7.66 -2.81 5.48
N PHE A 109 8.68 -3.42 4.87
CA PHE A 109 9.93 -3.76 5.56
C PHE A 109 10.94 -2.60 5.58
N CYS A 110 10.99 -1.75 4.54
CA CYS A 110 11.93 -0.63 4.47
C CYS A 110 11.32 0.67 5.02
N CYS A 111 10.05 1.00 4.77
CA CYS A 111 9.48 2.25 5.28
C CYS A 111 8.97 2.12 6.74
N CYS A 112 8.40 0.98 7.13
CA CYS A 112 7.86 0.82 8.50
C CYS A 112 8.93 0.41 9.53
N LYS A 113 10.05 -0.20 9.12
CA LYS A 113 11.15 -0.55 10.03
C LYS A 113 12.22 0.54 10.14
N CYS A 114 12.43 1.36 9.10
CA CYS A 114 13.43 2.44 9.12
C CYS A 114 12.94 3.73 9.79
N GLU A 115 11.62 3.95 9.94
CA GLU A 115 11.08 5.09 10.70
C GLU A 115 11.47 5.00 12.19
N ASN A 116 11.61 3.78 12.75
CA ASN A 116 12.04 3.55 14.13
C ASN A 116 13.56 3.58 14.34
N PHE A 117 14.38 3.32 13.31
CA PHE A 117 15.84 3.20 13.48
C PHE A 117 16.57 4.55 13.39
N GLY A 118 16.04 5.49 12.59
CA GLY A 118 16.62 6.83 12.41
C GLY A 118 16.09 7.89 13.39
N SER A 119 14.79 7.87 13.70
CA SER A 119 14.13 8.86 14.56
C SER A 119 14.64 8.81 15.99
N GLN A 120 14.77 7.61 16.57
CA GLN A 120 15.27 7.40 17.94
C GLN A 120 16.63 8.07 18.18
N ARG A 121 17.57 7.96 17.22
CA ARG A 121 18.90 8.56 17.35
C ARG A 121 18.85 10.09 17.25
N PHE A 122 17.95 10.64 16.42
CA PHE A 122 17.78 12.08 16.27
C PHE A 122 17.05 12.68 17.48
N GLU A 123 15.96 12.05 17.94
CA GLU A 123 15.21 12.45 19.14
C GLU A 123 16.07 12.38 20.39
N ALA A 124 16.88 11.32 20.57
CA ALA A 124 17.81 11.22 21.70
C ALA A 124 18.86 12.34 21.69
N LYS A 125 19.33 12.76 20.50
CA LYS A 125 20.23 13.92 20.36
C LYS A 125 19.52 15.22 20.71
N MET A 126 18.28 15.40 20.23
CA MET A 126 17.47 16.60 20.48
C MET A 126 17.12 16.75 21.97
N GLN A 127 16.70 15.67 22.62
CA GLN A 127 16.43 15.64 24.07
C GLN A 127 17.68 15.96 24.88
N ARG A 128 18.85 15.43 24.51
CA ARG A 128 20.12 15.77 25.17
C ARG A 128 20.45 17.26 25.06
N GLN A 129 20.23 17.88 23.90
CA GLN A 129 20.44 19.32 23.71
C GLN A 129 19.42 20.16 24.49
N ALA A 130 18.14 19.79 24.46
CA ALA A 130 17.09 20.45 25.21
C ALA A 130 17.37 20.41 26.73
N ASN A 131 17.77 19.24 27.26
CA ASN A 131 18.13 19.08 28.66
C ASN A 131 19.32 19.96 29.05
N LYS A 132 20.37 20.03 28.22
CA LYS A 132 21.52 20.92 28.46
C LYS A 132 21.14 22.40 28.50
N THR A 133 20.19 22.82 27.67
CA THR A 133 19.71 24.21 27.66
C THR A 133 18.84 24.48 28.88
N LYS A 134 17.98 23.52 29.26
CA LYS A 134 17.11 23.61 30.42
C LYS A 134 17.90 23.68 31.72
N THR A 135 18.92 22.83 31.90
CA THR A 135 19.79 22.88 33.10
C THR A 135 20.49 24.23 33.23
N LYS A 136 21.00 24.80 32.13
CA LYS A 136 21.60 26.15 32.13
C LYS A 136 20.58 27.27 32.40
N GLN A 137 19.31 27.10 32.03
CA GLN A 137 18.26 28.05 32.38
C GLN A 137 17.89 27.95 33.86
N ASP A 138 17.77 26.74 34.38
CA ASP A 138 17.46 26.49 35.79
C ASP A 138 18.59 26.97 36.71
N GLU A 139 19.85 26.77 36.34
CA GLU A 139 21.01 27.33 37.04
C GLU A 139 20.96 28.86 37.12
N ARG A 140 20.73 29.53 35.98
CA ARG A 140 20.59 31.00 35.95
C ARG A 140 19.41 31.49 36.79
N ARG A 141 18.30 30.76 36.78
CA ARG A 141 17.12 31.09 37.58
C ARG A 141 17.38 30.89 39.08
N ALA A 142 18.08 29.82 39.45
CA ALA A 142 18.47 29.55 40.83
C ALA A 142 19.47 30.59 41.35
N GLU A 143 20.46 30.98 40.54
CA GLU A 143 21.41 32.04 40.88
C GLU A 143 20.70 33.38 41.09
N MET A 144 19.83 33.77 40.16
CA MET A 144 19.01 34.98 40.28
C MET A 144 18.15 34.96 41.55
N ASN A 145 17.49 33.84 41.85
CA ASN A 145 16.68 33.69 43.06
C ASN A 145 17.52 33.79 44.32
N LYS A 146 18.71 33.19 44.34
CA LYS A 146 19.64 33.25 45.48
C LYS A 146 20.08 34.69 45.73
N ARG A 147 20.49 35.43 44.68
CA ARG A 147 20.84 36.85 44.77
C ARG A 147 19.68 37.70 45.31
N HIS A 148 18.46 37.44 44.84
CA HIS A 148 17.26 38.13 45.34
C HIS A 148 17.01 37.83 46.83
N GLN A 149 17.19 36.58 47.28
CA GLN A 149 17.05 36.21 48.68
C GLN A 149 18.12 36.85 49.56
N GLU A 150 19.38 36.88 49.12
CA GLU A 150 20.48 37.55 49.83
C GLU A 150 20.19 39.05 50.02
N ILE A 151 19.67 39.73 48.99
CA ILE A 151 19.23 41.14 49.09
C ILE A 151 18.09 41.27 50.10
N ARG A 152 17.07 40.41 49.99
CA ARG A 152 15.90 40.43 50.87
C ARG A 152 16.30 40.25 52.34
N GLN A 153 17.28 39.38 52.60
CA GLN A 153 17.85 39.16 53.93
C GLN A 153 18.65 40.36 54.44
N LYS A 154 19.48 40.99 53.60
CA LYS A 154 20.26 42.18 53.95
C LYS A 154 19.40 43.35 54.42
N TYR A 155 18.21 43.52 53.84
CA TYR A 155 17.28 44.61 54.18
C TYR A 155 16.15 44.19 55.13
N GLY A 156 16.24 43.01 55.76
CA GLY A 156 15.25 42.57 56.76
C GLY A 156 13.86 42.25 56.19
N LEU A 157 13.74 42.07 54.87
CA LEU A 157 12.48 41.80 54.16
C LEU A 157 12.06 40.31 54.23
N ASN A 158 12.38 39.62 55.32
CA ASN A 158 12.24 38.16 55.45
C ASN A 158 10.77 37.66 55.56
N GLY A 159 9.81 38.59 55.66
CA GLY A 159 8.38 38.26 55.71
C GLY A 159 7.79 37.85 54.35
N PRO A 160 6.56 37.32 54.31
CA PRO A 160 5.87 36.97 53.06
C PRO A 160 5.75 38.18 52.12
N ASN A 161 5.90 37.96 50.82
CA ASN A 161 5.73 39.02 49.82
C ASN A 161 4.27 39.50 49.84
N PRO A 162 3.98 40.79 50.13
CA PRO A 162 2.63 41.33 50.14
C PRO A 162 1.87 41.12 48.83
N TYR A 163 2.59 40.98 47.71
CA TYR A 163 2.03 40.76 46.38
C TYR A 163 1.85 39.29 46.00
N ALA A 164 2.29 38.32 46.82
CA ALA A 164 2.08 36.89 46.54
C ALA A 164 0.61 36.45 46.58
N ARG A 165 -0.27 37.29 47.15
CA ARG A 165 -1.73 37.09 47.13
C ARG A 165 -2.34 37.19 45.71
N PHE A 166 -1.67 37.89 44.80
CA PHE A 166 -2.19 38.20 43.47
C PHE A 166 -1.58 37.35 42.33
N SER A 167 -0.72 36.39 42.68
CA SER A 167 -0.06 35.48 41.72
C SER A 167 -0.73 34.11 41.67
#